data_AF-A0A7S1IN75-F1
#
_entry.id   AF-A0A7S1IN75-F1
#
_cell.length_a   1.000
_cell.length_b   1.000
_cell.length_c   1.000
_cell.angle_alpha   90.00
_cell.angle_beta   90.00
_cell.angle_gamma   90.00
#
_symmetry.space_group_name_H-M   'P 1'
#
loop_
_entity.id
_entity.type
_entity.pdbx_description
1 polymer ?
#
loop_
_entity_poly.entity_id
_entity_poly.type
_entity_poly.pdbx_seq_one_letter_code
_entity_poly.pdbx_strand_id
1 'polypeptide(L)'
;MFEMARENAPSIIFIDEVDSLCSSRGDGDSDATRRVKTEFLVQMQGVGHDGGEQVLVLAATNIPWGLDAGIRRRFERRIYIPLPDSEARTLMFDLNIGETPASMTDEDFKELGQRTEGYSGSDINVLTRDAIMEPVRTIQLATHFKKISGPDPKDPSRIVDDLLVACSPGDPYAIEMSVDDIMEPEKLCPLPVVKTDFLKALARSRPSVCDGDIKEHIKWTHEFGQEA
;
A
#
# COMPACT_ATOMS: atom_id res chain seq x y z
N MET A 1 12.85 -3.44 26.18
CA MET A 1 12.99 -3.65 24.72
C MET A 1 14.36 -4.22 24.39
N PHE A 2 15.45 -3.44 24.50
CA PHE A 2 16.81 -3.92 24.15
C PHE A 2 17.30 -5.10 24.99
N GLU A 3 16.95 -5.15 26.27
CA GLU A 3 17.28 -6.30 27.14
C GLU A 3 16.62 -7.59 26.64
N MET A 4 15.30 -7.57 26.41
CA MET A 4 14.58 -8.71 25.82
C MET A 4 15.13 -9.12 24.45
N ALA A 5 15.51 -8.16 23.61
CA ALA A 5 16.11 -8.45 22.30
C ALA A 5 17.45 -9.17 22.44
N ARG A 6 18.27 -8.78 23.43
CA ARG A 6 19.54 -9.43 23.75
C ARG A 6 19.34 -10.83 24.34
N GLU A 7 18.37 -11.01 25.24
CA GLU A 7 18.03 -12.32 25.81
C GLU A 7 17.51 -13.32 24.75
N ASN A 8 16.85 -12.82 23.71
CA ASN A 8 16.27 -13.63 22.64
C ASN A 8 17.07 -13.55 21.33
N ALA A 9 18.36 -13.25 21.37
CA ALA A 9 19.19 -13.20 20.17
C ALA A 9 19.23 -14.57 19.44
N PRO A 10 19.18 -14.61 18.10
CA PRO A 10 19.14 -13.48 17.17
C PRO A 10 17.77 -12.78 17.12
N SER A 11 17.77 -11.45 17.10
CA SER A 11 16.54 -10.66 17.10
C SER A 11 16.67 -9.40 16.25
N ILE A 12 15.52 -8.88 15.79
CA ILE A 12 15.43 -7.63 15.04
C ILE A 12 14.55 -6.66 15.82
N ILE A 13 15.05 -5.45 16.06
CA ILE A 13 14.28 -4.33 16.58
C ILE A 13 13.93 -3.45 15.38
N PHE A 14 12.65 -3.32 15.05
CA PHE A 14 12.17 -2.41 14.02
C PHE A 14 11.51 -1.18 14.65
N ILE A 15 11.92 0.01 14.21
CA ILE A 15 11.43 1.29 14.70
C ILE A 15 10.93 2.09 13.51
N ASP A 16 9.61 2.19 13.39
CA ASP A 16 8.99 3.05 12.39
C ASP A 16 8.99 4.52 12.85
N GLU A 17 9.00 5.45 11.90
CA GLU A 17 8.98 6.90 12.14
C GLU A 17 9.99 7.36 13.21
N VAL A 18 11.25 6.91 13.10
CA VAL A 18 12.28 7.18 14.12
C VAL A 18 12.54 8.68 14.34
N ASP A 19 12.21 9.53 13.36
CA ASP A 19 12.27 10.98 13.48
C ASP A 19 11.32 11.56 14.53
N SER A 20 10.20 10.90 14.83
CA SER A 20 9.30 11.28 15.92
C SER A 20 10.01 11.23 17.29
N LEU A 21 10.91 10.25 17.46
CA LEU A 21 11.70 10.05 18.67
C LEU A 21 13.05 10.75 18.63
N CYS A 22 13.62 10.98 17.44
CA CYS A 22 15.03 11.33 17.24
C CYS A 22 15.24 12.65 16.47
N SER A 23 14.22 13.50 16.43
CA SER A 23 14.30 14.82 15.81
C SER A 23 15.40 15.71 16.41
N SER A 24 15.98 16.53 15.54
CA SER A 24 16.95 17.57 15.88
C SER A 24 16.38 18.49 16.94
N ARG A 25 17.23 18.92 17.88
CA ARG A 25 16.83 19.72 19.04
C ARG A 25 16.03 20.95 18.62
N GLY A 26 14.75 20.99 19.00
CA GLY A 26 13.89 22.18 18.92
C GLY A 26 13.53 22.68 20.31
N ASP A 27 13.16 23.96 20.41
CA ASP A 27 12.81 24.66 21.67
C ASP A 27 11.58 24.09 22.40
N GLY A 28 10.91 23.07 21.85
CA GLY A 28 9.75 22.39 22.43
C GLY A 28 10.00 21.00 23.02
N ASP A 29 11.25 20.51 23.03
CA ASP A 29 11.53 19.13 23.45
C ASP A 29 11.47 18.99 24.98
N SER A 30 10.56 18.16 25.48
CA SER A 30 10.42 17.88 26.91
C SER A 30 11.68 17.21 27.46
N ASP A 31 12.01 17.48 28.72
CA ASP A 31 13.10 16.78 29.42
C ASP A 31 12.90 15.26 29.45
N ALA A 32 11.64 14.79 29.41
CA ALA A 32 11.33 13.37 29.27
C ALA A 32 11.81 12.82 27.92
N THR A 33 11.52 13.51 26.81
CA THR A 33 11.95 13.11 25.46
C THR A 33 13.47 13.09 25.36
N ARG A 34 14.16 14.06 25.97
CA ARG A 34 15.64 14.07 26.01
C ARG A 34 16.22 12.87 26.74
N ARG A 35 15.61 12.45 27.86
CA ARG A 35 16.04 11.25 28.59
C ARG A 35 15.81 9.99 27.78
N VAL A 36 14.66 9.87 27.11
CA VAL A 36 14.37 8.74 26.22
C VAL A 36 15.36 8.68 25.05
N LYS A 37 15.63 9.81 24.38
CA LYS A 37 16.65 9.93 23.32
C LYS A 37 18.03 9.49 23.79
N THR A 38 18.42 9.92 24.99
CA THR A 38 19.72 9.57 25.58
C THR A 38 19.82 8.09 25.89
N GLU A 39 18.79 7.53 26.53
CA GLU A 39 18.74 6.09 26.84
C GLU A 39 18.76 5.25 25.57
N PHE A 40 18.00 5.65 24.55
CA PHE A 40 17.99 4.98 23.25
C PHE A 40 19.39 4.94 22.60
N LEU A 41 20.11 6.07 22.61
CA LEU A 41 21.49 6.15 22.11
C LEU A 41 22.46 5.27 22.89
N VAL A 42 22.31 5.18 24.21
CA VAL A 42 23.14 4.33 25.08
C VAL A 42 22.90 2.86 24.77
N GLN A 43 21.64 2.44 24.62
CA GLN A 43 21.31 1.07 24.28
C GLN A 43 21.84 0.66 22.90
N MET A 44 21.81 1.55 21.91
CA MET A 44 22.40 1.29 20.58
C MET A 44 23.93 1.17 20.60
N GLN A 45 24.65 1.76 21.56
CA GLN A 45 26.10 1.58 21.68
C GLN A 45 26.49 0.17 22.17
N GLY A 46 25.62 -0.47 22.96
CA GLY A 46 25.87 -1.83 23.44
C GLY A 46 25.74 -2.89 22.34
N VAL A 47 24.94 -2.61 21.32
CA VAL A 47 24.68 -3.52 20.21
C VAL A 47 25.89 -3.56 19.27
N GLY A 48 26.65 -4.66 19.28
CA GLY A 48 27.71 -4.96 18.30
C GLY A 48 29.16 -4.82 18.78
N HIS A 49 29.43 -4.44 20.03
CA HIS A 49 30.80 -4.38 20.58
C HIS A 49 31.29 -5.71 21.18
N ASP A 50 30.38 -6.56 21.62
CA ASP A 50 30.70 -7.89 22.11
C ASP A 50 30.38 -8.88 20.98
N GLY A 51 31.38 -9.62 20.50
CA GLY A 51 31.32 -10.51 19.33
C GLY A 51 30.31 -11.67 19.38
N GLY A 52 29.23 -11.55 20.16
CA GLY A 52 28.11 -12.48 20.29
C GLY A 52 26.71 -11.85 20.24
N GLU A 53 26.52 -10.53 20.14
CA GLU A 53 25.16 -9.94 20.12
C GLU A 53 24.57 -9.84 18.69
N GLN A 54 23.69 -10.78 18.34
CA GLN A 54 22.96 -10.86 17.06
C GLN A 54 21.68 -10.01 17.05
N VAL A 55 21.73 -8.79 17.60
CA VAL A 55 20.57 -7.87 17.57
C VAL A 55 20.75 -6.87 16.43
N LEU A 56 19.84 -6.89 15.45
CA LEU A 56 19.81 -5.94 14.36
C LEU A 56 18.78 -4.84 14.65
N VAL A 57 19.18 -3.58 14.59
CA VAL A 57 18.25 -2.44 14.69
C VAL A 57 17.96 -1.89 13.30
N LEU A 58 16.70 -1.97 12.89
CA LEU A 58 16.17 -1.36 11.67
C LEU A 58 15.31 -0.16 12.06
N ALA A 59 15.48 0.95 11.35
CA ALA A 59 14.68 2.14 11.56
C ALA A 59 14.23 2.74 10.23
N ALA A 60 12.99 3.21 10.17
CA ALA A 60 12.40 3.88 9.02
C ALA A 60 12.10 5.34 9.34
N THR A 61 12.25 6.22 8.34
CA THR A 61 11.90 7.64 8.44
C THR A 61 11.61 8.22 7.06
N ASN A 62 10.66 9.14 7.00
CA ASN A 62 10.39 9.95 5.81
C ASN A 62 11.10 11.31 5.85
N ILE A 63 11.73 11.68 6.98
CA ILE A 63 12.33 13.01 7.18
C ILE A 63 13.77 12.86 7.69
N PRO A 64 14.69 12.26 6.90
CA PRO A 64 16.02 11.91 7.35
C PRO A 64 16.92 13.13 7.66
N TRP A 65 16.63 14.31 7.10
CA TRP A 65 17.27 15.58 7.47
C TRP A 65 16.83 16.11 8.83
N GLY A 66 15.67 15.66 9.34
CA GLY A 66 15.18 16.00 10.66
C GLY A 66 15.92 15.29 11.78
N LEU A 67 16.66 14.21 11.49
CA LEU A 67 17.32 13.40 12.52
C LEU A 67 18.53 14.08 13.17
N ASP A 68 18.61 13.95 14.50
CA ASP A 68 19.78 14.41 15.26
C ASP A 68 21.07 13.75 14.77
N ALA A 69 22.14 14.53 14.71
CA ALA A 69 23.44 14.07 14.21
C ALA A 69 24.02 12.91 15.03
N GLY A 70 23.72 12.81 16.33
CA GLY A 70 24.12 11.70 17.19
C GLY A 70 23.45 10.39 16.79
N ILE A 71 22.14 10.42 16.54
CA ILE A 71 21.36 9.27 16.06
C ILE A 71 21.82 8.85 14.67
N ARG A 72 21.96 9.83 13.76
CA ARG A 72 22.44 9.58 12.39
C ARG A 72 23.77 8.83 12.40
N ARG A 73 24.71 9.20 13.28
CA ARG A 73 26.02 8.51 13.42
C ARG A 73 25.93 7.07 13.94
N ARG A 74 24.86 6.68 14.63
CA ARG A 74 24.68 5.32 15.15
C ARG A 74 24.04 4.38 14.13
N PHE A 75 23.25 4.92 13.21
CA PHE A 75 22.84 4.21 12.01
C PHE A 75 23.97 4.28 10.98
N GLU A 76 24.86 3.30 11.06
CA GLU A 76 26.02 3.18 10.17
C GLU A 76 25.57 2.97 8.72
N ARG A 77 24.71 1.97 8.48
CA ARG A 77 24.12 1.69 7.16
C ARG A 77 22.83 2.49 6.98
N ARG A 78 22.72 3.21 5.86
CA ARG A 78 21.56 4.05 5.51
C ARG A 78 21.18 3.79 4.07
N ILE A 79 20.10 3.03 3.89
CA ILE A 79 19.61 2.59 2.57
C ILE A 79 18.48 3.51 2.15
N TYR A 80 18.60 4.12 0.98
CA TYR A 80 17.52 4.89 0.37
C TYR A 80 16.55 3.93 -0.34
N ILE A 81 15.26 4.06 -0.03
CA ILE A 81 14.18 3.33 -0.69
C ILE A 81 13.50 4.28 -1.68
N PRO A 82 13.77 4.17 -2.99
CA PRO A 82 13.16 5.04 -3.98
C PRO A 82 11.69 4.69 -4.23
N LEU A 83 10.99 5.56 -4.94
CA LEU A 83 9.69 5.21 -5.53
C LEU A 83 9.84 4.03 -6.50
N PRO A 84 8.81 3.17 -6.63
CA PRO A 84 8.85 2.03 -7.53
C PRO A 84 8.97 2.47 -8.99
N ASP A 85 9.75 1.73 -9.78
CA ASP A 85 9.82 1.90 -11.23
C ASP A 85 8.56 1.34 -11.94
N SER A 86 8.48 1.48 -13.26
CA SER A 86 7.30 1.04 -14.02
C SER A 86 7.01 -0.46 -13.87
N GLU A 87 8.05 -1.31 -13.80
CA GLU A 87 7.87 -2.76 -13.71
C GLU A 87 7.39 -3.15 -12.31
N ALA A 88 7.99 -2.55 -11.27
CA ALA A 88 7.55 -2.71 -9.89
C ALA A 88 6.10 -2.24 -9.71
N ARG A 89 5.70 -1.11 -10.31
CA ARG A 89 4.30 -0.63 -10.26
C ARG A 89 3.34 -1.57 -10.97
N THR A 90 3.71 -2.14 -12.12
CA THR A 90 2.93 -3.17 -12.81
C THR A 90 2.70 -4.38 -11.90
N LEU A 91 3.76 -4.89 -11.26
CA LEU A 91 3.65 -5.99 -10.32
C LEU A 91 2.79 -5.63 -9.10
N MET A 92 2.90 -4.40 -8.58
CA MET A 92 2.08 -3.94 -7.46
C MET A 92 0.58 -3.93 -7.80
N PHE A 93 0.20 -3.58 -9.03
CA PHE A 93 -1.21 -3.64 -9.44
C PHE A 93 -1.74 -5.07 -9.46
N ASP A 94 -0.97 -6.00 -10.01
CA ASP A 94 -1.31 -7.42 -10.05
C ASP A 94 -1.37 -8.03 -8.63
N LEU A 95 -0.41 -7.68 -7.76
CA LEU A 95 -0.44 -8.12 -6.35
C LEU A 95 -1.64 -7.53 -5.58
N ASN A 96 -1.99 -6.27 -5.84
CA ASN A 96 -3.07 -5.60 -5.11
C ASN A 96 -4.47 -6.02 -5.59
N ILE A 97 -4.63 -6.52 -6.83
CA ILE A 97 -5.91 -7.09 -7.27
C ILE A 97 -6.19 -8.43 -6.59
N GLY A 98 -5.13 -9.23 -6.37
CA GLY A 98 -5.18 -10.49 -5.65
C GLY A 98 -6.17 -11.48 -6.30
N GLU A 99 -7.06 -12.04 -5.48
CA GLU A 99 -8.10 -12.99 -5.93
C GLU A 99 -9.40 -12.31 -6.42
N THR A 100 -9.41 -10.97 -6.49
CA THR A 100 -10.60 -10.23 -6.93
C THR A 100 -10.93 -10.61 -8.38
N PRO A 101 -12.16 -11.02 -8.72
CA PRO A 101 -12.54 -11.30 -10.09
C PRO A 101 -12.27 -10.09 -10.99
N ALA A 102 -11.38 -10.26 -11.94
CA ALA A 102 -10.95 -9.21 -12.84
C ALA A 102 -10.85 -9.73 -14.27
N SER A 103 -11.21 -8.87 -15.22
CA SER A 103 -11.01 -9.11 -16.66
C SER A 103 -9.92 -8.16 -17.16
N MET A 104 -8.72 -8.33 -16.60
CA MET A 104 -7.52 -7.55 -16.87
C MET A 104 -6.49 -8.45 -17.56
N THR A 105 -5.78 -7.92 -18.56
CA THR A 105 -4.65 -8.60 -19.20
C THR A 105 -3.32 -8.09 -18.65
N ASP A 106 -2.24 -8.85 -18.85
CA ASP A 106 -0.87 -8.42 -18.49
C ASP A 106 -0.50 -7.07 -19.15
N GLU A 107 -0.99 -6.83 -20.36
CA GLU A 107 -0.76 -5.57 -21.08
C GLU A 107 -1.50 -4.40 -20.43
N ASP A 108 -2.68 -4.64 -19.85
CA ASP A 108 -3.41 -3.62 -19.09
C ASP A 108 -2.64 -3.22 -17.82
N PHE A 109 -2.05 -4.19 -17.10
CA PHE A 109 -1.22 -3.90 -15.92
C PHE A 109 0.08 -3.17 -16.29
N LYS A 110 0.68 -3.50 -17.45
CA LYS A 110 1.83 -2.73 -17.98
C LYS A 110 1.46 -1.29 -18.28
N GLU A 111 0.33 -1.06 -18.94
CA GLU A 111 -0.14 0.29 -19.22
C GLU A 111 -0.40 1.08 -17.92
N LEU A 112 -1.00 0.43 -16.90
CA LEU A 112 -1.20 1.06 -15.60
C LEU A 112 0.13 1.44 -14.94
N GLY A 113 1.13 0.55 -14.95
CA GLY A 113 2.47 0.84 -14.44
C GLY A 113 3.14 2.02 -15.13
N GLN A 114 2.97 2.16 -16.44
CA GLN A 114 3.49 3.30 -17.22
C GLN A 114 2.76 4.61 -16.89
N ARG A 115 1.44 4.56 -16.67
CA ARG A 115 0.62 5.75 -16.38
C ARG A 115 0.76 6.29 -14.96
N THR A 116 1.37 5.54 -14.05
CA THR A 116 1.51 5.89 -12.62
C THR A 116 2.92 6.32 -12.24
N GLU A 117 3.64 6.99 -13.13
CA GLU A 117 4.92 7.61 -12.79
C GLU A 117 4.78 8.54 -11.56
N GLY A 118 5.71 8.41 -10.61
CA GLY A 118 5.70 9.17 -9.36
C GLY A 118 4.77 8.63 -8.27
N TYR A 119 4.00 7.57 -8.53
CA TYR A 119 3.14 6.96 -7.52
C TYR A 119 3.96 6.10 -6.55
N SER A 120 3.65 6.22 -5.25
CA SER A 120 4.14 5.31 -4.22
C SER A 120 3.36 3.99 -4.20
N GLY A 121 3.87 2.98 -3.50
CA GLY A 121 3.12 1.74 -3.27
C GLY A 121 1.79 1.98 -2.53
N SER A 122 1.74 3.00 -1.66
CA SER A 122 0.50 3.41 -0.98
C SER A 122 -0.51 3.99 -1.97
N ASP A 123 -0.06 4.86 -2.89
CA ASP A 123 -0.93 5.44 -3.92
C ASP A 123 -1.53 4.36 -4.83
N ILE A 124 -0.73 3.36 -5.22
CA ILE A 124 -1.17 2.24 -6.06
C ILE A 124 -2.19 1.37 -5.32
N ASN A 125 -1.99 1.12 -4.03
CA ASN A 125 -2.94 0.37 -3.21
C ASN A 125 -4.28 1.13 -3.11
N VAL A 126 -4.24 2.43 -2.81
CA VAL A 126 -5.45 3.27 -2.76
C VAL A 126 -6.16 3.29 -4.11
N LEU A 127 -5.42 3.45 -5.21
CA LEU A 127 -5.99 3.45 -6.56
C LEU A 127 -6.65 2.09 -6.89
N THR A 128 -5.98 0.99 -6.54
CA THR A 128 -6.51 -0.36 -6.79
C THR A 128 -7.77 -0.62 -5.97
N ARG A 129 -7.80 -0.22 -4.70
CA ARG A 129 -9.00 -0.29 -3.86
C ARG A 129 -10.15 0.53 -4.42
N ASP A 130 -9.87 1.73 -4.95
CA ASP A 130 -10.90 2.56 -5.58
C ASP A 130 -11.47 1.90 -6.84
N ALA A 131 -10.60 1.30 -7.67
CA ALA A 131 -11.01 0.57 -8.87
C ALA A 131 -11.85 -0.68 -8.55
N ILE A 132 -11.47 -1.46 -7.52
CA ILE A 132 -12.22 -2.65 -7.07
C ILE A 132 -13.64 -2.29 -6.61
N MET A 133 -13.85 -1.06 -6.13
CA MET A 133 -15.17 -0.58 -5.71
C MET A 133 -16.05 -0.08 -6.86
N GLU A 134 -15.53 0.11 -8.08
CA GLU A 134 -16.33 0.56 -9.23
C GLU A 134 -17.44 -0.42 -9.64
N PRO A 135 -17.21 -1.75 -9.70
CA PRO A 135 -18.29 -2.73 -9.85
C PRO A 135 -19.43 -2.55 -8.85
N VAL A 136 -19.10 -2.34 -7.58
CA VAL A 136 -20.10 -2.15 -6.51
C VAL A 136 -20.91 -0.88 -6.76
N ARG A 137 -20.24 0.24 -7.08
CA ARG A 137 -20.91 1.50 -7.43
C ARG A 137 -21.80 1.36 -8.66
N THR A 138 -21.34 0.60 -9.65
CA THR A 138 -22.09 0.34 -10.88
C THR A 138 -23.37 -0.44 -10.59
N ILE A 139 -23.30 -1.47 -9.74
CA ILE A 139 -24.47 -2.24 -9.32
C ILE A 139 -25.43 -1.38 -8.50
N GLN A 140 -24.93 -0.56 -7.57
CA GLN A 140 -25.77 0.33 -6.75
C GLN A 140 -26.53 1.37 -7.60
N LEU A 141 -25.94 1.83 -8.69
CA LEU A 141 -26.54 2.79 -9.60
C LEU A 141 -27.29 2.15 -10.78
N ALA A 142 -27.27 0.81 -10.87
CA ALA A 142 -27.92 0.10 -11.96
C ALA A 142 -29.45 0.21 -11.84
N THR A 143 -30.08 0.53 -12.96
CA THR A 143 -31.54 0.58 -13.09
C THR A 143 -32.13 -0.67 -13.74
N HIS A 144 -31.26 -1.51 -14.32
CA HIS A 144 -31.65 -2.70 -15.07
C HIS A 144 -30.72 -3.86 -14.75
N PHE A 145 -31.31 -5.04 -14.61
CA PHE A 145 -30.61 -6.31 -14.40
C PHE A 145 -31.11 -7.34 -15.39
N LYS A 146 -30.28 -8.34 -15.69
CA LYS A 146 -30.69 -9.48 -16.51
C LYS A 146 -30.37 -10.79 -15.81
N LYS A 147 -31.17 -11.80 -16.11
CA LYS A 147 -30.94 -13.17 -15.62
C LYS A 147 -29.90 -13.87 -16.47
N ILE A 148 -28.96 -14.54 -15.83
CA ILE A 148 -27.91 -15.32 -16.48
C ILE A 148 -27.80 -16.72 -15.86
N SER A 149 -27.31 -17.65 -16.66
CA SER A 149 -26.92 -18.98 -16.20
C SER A 149 -25.47 -18.98 -15.72
N GLY A 150 -25.21 -19.55 -14.55
CA GLY A 150 -23.86 -19.65 -13.99
C GLY A 150 -23.77 -20.59 -12.79
N PRO A 151 -22.55 -20.79 -12.24
CA PRO A 151 -22.34 -21.60 -11.05
C PRO A 151 -23.10 -21.04 -9.84
N ASP A 152 -23.71 -21.91 -9.04
CA ASP A 152 -24.38 -21.53 -7.80
C ASP A 152 -23.34 -20.99 -6.80
N PRO A 153 -23.52 -19.77 -6.26
CA PRO A 153 -22.62 -19.20 -5.26
C PRO A 153 -22.41 -20.07 -4.01
N LYS A 154 -23.37 -20.95 -3.69
CA LYS A 154 -23.27 -21.90 -2.56
C LYS A 154 -22.62 -23.22 -2.96
N ASP A 155 -22.72 -23.61 -4.22
CA ASP A 155 -22.19 -24.87 -4.74
C ASP A 155 -21.71 -24.70 -6.19
N PRO A 156 -20.41 -24.40 -6.39
CA PRO A 156 -19.86 -24.18 -7.72
C PRO A 156 -20.00 -25.37 -8.70
N SER A 157 -20.34 -26.57 -8.20
CA SER A 157 -20.57 -27.75 -9.06
C SER A 157 -21.95 -27.76 -9.72
N ARG A 158 -22.88 -26.93 -9.25
CA ARG A 158 -24.24 -26.79 -9.75
C ARG A 158 -24.39 -25.53 -10.60
N ILE A 159 -25.09 -25.63 -11.73
CA ILE A 159 -25.47 -24.49 -12.56
C ILE A 159 -26.91 -24.07 -12.23
N VAL A 160 -27.13 -22.77 -12.09
CA VAL A 160 -28.43 -22.11 -11.85
C VAL A 160 -28.69 -21.07 -12.94
N ASP A 161 -29.96 -20.85 -13.31
CA ASP A 161 -30.38 -19.99 -14.44
C ASP A 161 -31.00 -18.65 -14.02
N ASP A 162 -30.93 -18.33 -12.73
CA ASP A 162 -31.63 -17.19 -12.12
C ASP A 162 -30.70 -16.20 -11.40
N LEU A 163 -29.40 -16.23 -11.74
CA LEU A 163 -28.45 -15.22 -11.26
C LEU A 163 -28.71 -13.88 -11.92
N LEU A 164 -28.51 -12.79 -11.18
CA LEU A 164 -28.74 -11.43 -11.66
C LEU A 164 -27.43 -10.70 -11.88
N VAL A 165 -27.29 -10.07 -13.03
CA VAL A 165 -26.16 -9.18 -13.35
C VAL A 165 -26.67 -7.84 -13.83
N ALA A 166 -26.03 -6.75 -13.41
CA ALA A 166 -26.36 -5.42 -13.88
C ALA A 166 -26.13 -5.31 -15.40
N CYS A 167 -27.05 -4.64 -16.11
CA CYS A 167 -26.99 -4.50 -17.56
C CYS A 167 -27.50 -3.13 -18.03
N SER A 168 -27.26 -2.80 -19.29
CA SER A 168 -27.77 -1.55 -19.88
C SER A 168 -29.28 -1.63 -20.12
N PRO A 169 -30.03 -0.50 -20.05
CA PRO A 169 -31.46 -0.47 -20.36
C PRO A 169 -31.84 -0.96 -21.77
N GLY A 170 -30.90 -0.91 -22.72
CA GLY A 170 -31.11 -1.39 -24.09
C GLY A 170 -30.85 -2.89 -24.30
N ASP A 171 -30.49 -3.65 -23.26
CA ASP A 171 -30.28 -5.10 -23.38
C ASP A 171 -31.64 -5.78 -23.62
N PRO A 172 -31.78 -6.70 -24.61
CA PRO A 172 -33.05 -7.35 -24.93
C PRO A 172 -33.69 -8.12 -23.76
N TYR A 173 -32.88 -8.52 -22.78
CA TYR A 173 -33.32 -9.24 -21.58
C TYR A 173 -33.26 -8.37 -20.31
N ALA A 174 -33.16 -7.06 -20.47
CA ALA A 174 -33.14 -6.12 -19.36
C ALA A 174 -34.49 -6.14 -18.62
N ILE A 175 -34.40 -6.27 -17.30
CA ILE A 175 -35.52 -6.15 -16.36
C ILE A 175 -35.25 -4.87 -15.58
N GLU A 176 -36.17 -3.91 -15.66
CA GLU A 176 -36.10 -2.66 -14.89
C GLU A 176 -36.30 -2.98 -13.41
N MET A 177 -35.25 -2.79 -12.61
CA MET A 177 -35.24 -2.98 -11.15
C MET A 177 -33.96 -2.36 -10.57
N SER A 178 -34.03 -1.93 -9.32
CA SER A 178 -32.87 -1.46 -8.56
C SER A 178 -32.25 -2.58 -7.71
N VAL A 179 -31.07 -2.33 -7.16
CA VAL A 179 -30.42 -3.28 -6.24
C VAL A 179 -31.27 -3.56 -4.99
N ASP A 180 -32.06 -2.58 -4.53
CA ASP A 180 -32.91 -2.70 -3.34
C ASP A 180 -34.13 -3.61 -3.58
N ASP A 181 -34.49 -3.84 -4.85
CA ASP A 181 -35.60 -4.72 -5.24
C ASP A 181 -35.19 -6.21 -5.27
N ILE A 182 -33.89 -6.51 -5.10
CA ILE A 182 -33.36 -7.88 -5.16
C ILE A 182 -33.63 -8.60 -3.83
N MET A 183 -34.63 -9.49 -3.83
CA MET A 183 -35.04 -10.26 -2.64
C MET A 183 -34.01 -11.31 -2.21
N GLU A 184 -33.20 -11.82 -3.14
CA GLU A 184 -32.16 -12.84 -2.90
C GLU A 184 -30.78 -12.27 -3.25
N PRO A 185 -30.13 -11.49 -2.36
CA PRO A 185 -28.85 -10.83 -2.65
C PRO A 185 -27.73 -11.79 -3.00
N GLU A 186 -27.81 -13.04 -2.54
CA GLU A 186 -26.85 -14.10 -2.84
C GLU A 186 -26.84 -14.48 -4.34
N LYS A 187 -27.92 -14.21 -5.08
CA LYS A 187 -28.01 -14.45 -6.53
C LYS A 187 -27.45 -13.32 -7.38
N LEU A 188 -27.02 -12.22 -6.76
CA LEU A 188 -26.39 -11.10 -7.44
C LEU A 188 -24.95 -11.49 -7.83
N CYS A 189 -24.67 -11.52 -9.12
CA CYS A 189 -23.32 -11.72 -9.61
C CYS A 189 -22.53 -10.41 -9.55
N PRO A 190 -21.34 -10.40 -8.92
CA PRO A 190 -20.45 -9.25 -9.00
C PRO A 190 -19.96 -9.07 -10.44
N LEU A 191 -19.85 -7.82 -10.88
CA LEU A 191 -19.17 -7.51 -12.13
C LEU A 191 -17.65 -7.66 -11.91
N PRO A 192 -16.91 -8.29 -12.84
CA PRO A 192 -15.46 -8.33 -12.74
C PRO A 192 -14.90 -6.92 -12.87
N VAL A 193 -13.81 -6.63 -12.15
CA VAL A 193 -13.08 -5.37 -12.30
C VAL A 193 -12.46 -5.32 -13.70
N VAL A 194 -12.62 -4.20 -14.39
CA VAL A 194 -12.09 -4.00 -15.75
C VAL A 194 -11.15 -2.80 -15.81
N LYS A 195 -10.36 -2.70 -16.87
CA LYS A 195 -9.39 -1.62 -17.08
C LYS A 195 -10.01 -0.23 -16.94
N THR A 196 -11.23 -0.04 -17.43
CA THR A 196 -11.91 1.25 -17.35
C THR A 196 -12.14 1.72 -15.91
N ASP A 197 -12.27 0.80 -14.96
CA ASP A 197 -12.43 1.12 -13.54
C ASP A 197 -11.14 1.74 -12.98
N PHE A 198 -9.99 1.16 -13.32
CA PHE A 198 -8.69 1.73 -13.01
C PHE A 198 -8.45 3.08 -13.68
N LEU A 199 -8.88 3.27 -14.93
CA LEU A 199 -8.75 4.56 -15.61
C LEU A 199 -9.60 5.66 -14.94
N LYS A 200 -10.81 5.32 -14.45
CA LYS A 200 -11.64 6.26 -13.67
C LYS A 200 -11.01 6.57 -12.31
N ALA A 201 -10.43 5.59 -11.64
CA ALA A 201 -9.72 5.79 -10.37
C ALA A 201 -8.49 6.69 -10.57
N LEU A 202 -7.71 6.43 -11.61
CA LEU A 202 -6.54 7.23 -11.99
C LEU A 202 -6.90 8.68 -12.31
N ALA A 203 -8.03 8.93 -12.99
CA ALA A 203 -8.49 10.28 -13.30
C ALA A 203 -8.74 11.14 -12.05
N ARG A 204 -9.12 10.50 -10.93
CA ARG A 204 -9.42 11.13 -9.64
C ARG A 204 -8.24 11.14 -8.67
N SER A 205 -7.20 10.36 -8.96
CA SER A 205 -6.02 10.20 -8.11
C SER A 205 -4.87 11.12 -8.55
N ARG A 206 -3.99 11.45 -7.59
CA ARG A 206 -2.73 12.17 -7.79
C ARG A 206 -1.66 11.52 -6.91
N PRO A 207 -0.39 11.51 -7.32
CA PRO A 207 0.69 10.95 -6.50
C PRO A 207 0.84 11.74 -5.20
N SER A 208 1.12 11.05 -4.09
CA SER A 208 1.28 11.69 -2.78
C SER A 208 2.66 12.33 -2.59
N VAL A 209 3.66 11.93 -3.37
CA VAL A 209 5.05 12.39 -3.27
C VAL A 209 5.33 13.36 -4.41
N CYS A 210 5.90 14.53 -4.10
CA CYS A 210 6.23 15.51 -5.12
C CYS A 210 7.71 15.42 -5.56
N ASP A 211 8.01 15.98 -6.73
CA ASP A 211 9.39 16.06 -7.25
C ASP A 211 10.36 16.78 -6.29
N GLY A 212 9.84 17.70 -5.47
CA GLY A 212 10.60 18.40 -4.45
C GLY A 212 11.12 17.44 -3.38
N ASP A 213 10.24 16.60 -2.86
CA ASP A 213 10.56 15.59 -1.84
C ASP A 213 11.62 14.63 -2.38
N ILE A 214 11.42 14.13 -3.60
CA ILE A 214 12.36 13.20 -4.26
C ILE A 214 13.76 13.83 -4.37
N LYS A 215 13.84 15.08 -4.83
CA LYS A 215 15.11 15.80 -4.95
C LYS A 215 15.79 16.00 -3.60
N GLU A 216 15.03 16.30 -2.56
CA GLU A 216 15.56 16.44 -1.20
C GLU A 216 16.13 15.12 -0.68
N HIS A 217 15.40 14.02 -0.88
CA HIS A 217 15.88 12.68 -0.51
C HIS A 217 17.13 12.25 -1.29
N ILE A 218 17.17 12.49 -2.61
CA ILE A 218 18.35 12.17 -3.44
C ILE A 218 19.56 12.98 -2.97
N LYS A 219 19.38 14.29 -2.74
CA LYS A 219 20.44 15.16 -2.23
C LYS A 219 20.96 14.66 -0.88
N TRP A 220 20.06 14.37 0.06
CA TRP A 220 20.44 13.85 1.38
C TRP A 220 21.17 12.51 1.27
N THR A 221 20.72 11.63 0.38
CA THR A 221 21.34 10.31 0.15
C THR A 221 22.74 10.46 -0.45
N HIS A 222 22.95 11.41 -1.36
CA HIS A 222 24.30 11.70 -1.88
C HIS A 222 25.23 12.26 -0.81
N GLU A 223 24.72 13.08 0.12
CA GLU A 223 25.53 13.68 1.19
C GLU A 223 25.80 12.73 2.37
N PHE A 224 24.85 11.84 2.70
CA PHE A 224 24.86 11.08 3.96
C PHE A 224 24.51 9.59 3.82
N GLY A 225 24.13 9.11 2.63
CA GLY A 225 23.84 7.70 2.37
C GLY A 225 25.10 6.85 2.36
N GLN A 226 24.90 5.53 2.40
CA GLN A 226 25.94 4.55 2.10
C GLN A 226 25.41 3.61 1.02
N GLU A 227 26.24 3.28 0.03
CA GLU A 227 25.89 2.25 -0.95
C GLU A 227 25.71 0.90 -0.24
N ALA A 228 24.75 0.10 -0.74
CA ALA A 228 24.46 -1.22 -0.22
C ALA A 228 25.66 -2.16 -0.41
#